data_AF-A0A0G0U8B8-F1
#
_entry.id   AF-A0A0G0U8B8-F1
#
_cell.length_a   1.000
_cell.length_b   1.000
_cell.length_c   1.000
_cell.angle_alpha   90.00
_cell.angle_beta   90.00
_cell.angle_gamma   90.00
#
_symmetry.space_group_name_H-M   'P 1'
#
loop_
_entity.id
_entity.type
_entity.pdbx_description
1 polymer ?
#
loop_
_entity_poly.entity_id
_entity_poly.type
_entity_poly.pdbx_seq_one_letter_code
_entity_poly.pdbx_strand_id
1 'polypeptide(L)'
;MINSKKNKFIIAIAIQTAILFFIILFKLLILSGGEEVFLKIRPVDPRDPFRGDYITFQYDISRIKGSFFDSSEKIKYGDKIYIPLLKRKNYHVVTNRISKNKPDTGIFIKGAVNDIRQKGDSLDEVFVSYGCKF
;
A
#
# COMPACT_ATOMS: atom_id res chain seq x y z
N MET A 1 12.75 7.51 54.73
CA MET A 1 11.39 6.93 54.86
C MET A 1 10.65 7.17 53.55
N ILE A 2 10.58 6.17 52.66
CA ILE A 2 9.97 6.31 51.33
C ILE A 2 8.45 6.31 51.49
N ASN A 3 7.80 7.44 51.19
CA ASN A 3 6.37 7.60 51.42
C ASN A 3 5.58 6.95 50.27
N SER A 4 5.12 5.72 50.48
CA SER A 4 4.49 4.83 49.48
C SER A 4 3.43 5.51 48.59
N LYS A 5 2.62 6.42 49.13
CA LYS A 5 1.60 7.16 48.35
C LYS A 5 2.21 8.18 47.38
N LYS A 6 3.22 8.95 47.82
CA LYS A 6 3.93 9.92 46.96
C LYS A 6 4.71 9.20 45.85
N ASN A 7 5.34 8.07 46.17
CA ASN A 7 6.05 7.26 45.17
C ASN A 7 5.11 6.69 44.11
N LYS A 8 3.94 6.15 44.50
CA LYS A 8 2.94 5.67 43.54
C LYS A 8 2.45 6.78 42.60
N PHE A 9 2.25 7.98 43.12
CA PHE A 9 1.84 9.14 42.32
C PHE A 9 2.93 9.56 41.31
N ILE A 10 4.19 9.61 41.74
CA ILE A 10 5.33 9.90 40.85
C ILE A 10 5.47 8.82 39.77
N ILE A 11 5.30 7.55 40.12
CA ILE A 11 5.32 6.43 39.18
C ILE A 11 4.19 6.56 38.15
N ALA A 12 2.97 6.94 38.57
CA ALA A 12 1.85 7.13 37.66
C ALA A 12 2.14 8.24 36.63
N ILE A 13 2.70 9.37 37.05
CA ILE A 13 3.09 10.47 36.16
C ILE A 13 4.20 10.02 35.20
N ALA A 14 5.19 9.28 35.71
CA ALA A 14 6.29 8.76 34.89
C ALA A 14 5.78 7.80 33.81
N ILE A 15 4.88 6.89 34.15
CA ILE A 15 4.24 5.97 33.21
C ILE A 15 3.43 6.75 32.17
N GLN A 16 2.61 7.71 32.59
CA GLN A 16 1.81 8.52 31.67
C GLN A 16 2.70 9.28 30.67
N THR A 17 3.80 9.85 31.17
CA THR A 17 4.77 10.57 30.34
C THR A 17 5.48 9.62 29.36
N ALA A 18 5.87 8.43 29.83
CA ALA A 18 6.51 7.42 29.00
C ALA A 18 5.59 6.95 27.86
N ILE A 19 4.29 6.78 28.11
CA ILE A 19 3.30 6.42 27.08
C ILE A 19 3.23 7.50 25.98
N LEU A 20 3.21 8.78 26.36
CA LEU A 20 3.20 9.88 25.39
C LEU A 20 4.49 9.89 24.55
N PHE A 21 5.65 9.75 25.19
CA PHE A 21 6.92 9.65 24.47
C PHE A 21 6.98 8.44 23.54
N PHE A 22 6.43 7.31 23.96
CA PHE A 22 6.36 6.10 23.13
C PHE A 22 5.57 6.34 21.84
N ILE A 23 4.42 7.02 21.92
CA ILE A 23 3.61 7.36 20.74
C ILE A 23 4.38 8.27 19.78
N ILE A 24 5.11 9.26 20.31
CA ILE A 24 5.90 10.20 19.52
C ILE A 24 7.04 9.47 18.80
N LEU A 25 7.82 8.67 19.54
CA LEU A 25 8.91 7.87 18.98
C LEU A 25 8.42 6.90 17.90
N PHE A 26 7.30 6.22 18.16
CA PHE A 26 6.69 5.31 17.21
C PHE A 26 6.29 6.02 15.90
N LYS A 27 5.68 7.21 16.00
CA LYS A 27 5.34 8.02 14.82
C LYS A 27 6.57 8.53 14.07
N LEU A 28 7.62 8.95 14.78
CA LEU A 28 8.88 9.39 14.18
C LEU A 28 9.55 8.25 13.41
N LEU A 29 9.58 7.05 13.98
CA LEU A 29 10.14 5.86 13.30
C LEU A 29 9.39 5.54 12.00
N ILE A 30 8.05 5.64 12.00
CA ILE A 30 7.24 5.42 10.78
C ILE A 30 7.50 6.52 9.75
N LEU A 31 7.59 7.78 10.18
CA LEU A 31 7.80 8.92 9.29
C LEU A 31 9.21 8.90 8.67
N SER A 32 10.23 8.58 9.45
CA SER A 32 11.62 8.53 8.98
C SER A 32 11.97 7.24 8.23
N GLY A 33 11.26 6.14 8.50
CA GLY A 33 11.47 4.85 7.84
C GLY A 33 10.61 4.62 6.60
N GLY A 34 9.74 5.57 6.25
CA GLY A 34 8.88 5.48 5.07
C GLY A 34 9.67 5.73 3.79
N GLU A 35 9.67 4.76 2.87
CA GLU A 35 10.22 4.96 1.52
C GLU A 35 9.19 5.71 0.65
N GLU A 36 9.58 6.84 0.08
CA GLU A 36 8.71 7.63 -0.80
C GLU A 36 8.59 6.99 -2.19
N VAL A 37 7.38 6.55 -2.54
CA VAL A 37 7.09 5.91 -3.84
C VAL A 37 6.27 6.84 -4.74
N PHE A 38 6.94 7.43 -5.74
CA PHE A 38 6.26 8.20 -6.79
C PHE A 38 5.60 7.30 -7.83
N LEU A 39 4.27 7.29 -7.91
CA LEU A 39 3.51 6.55 -8.90
C LEU A 39 2.96 7.49 -9.98
N LYS A 40 2.96 7.02 -11.24
CA LYS A 40 2.39 7.78 -12.34
C LYS A 40 0.86 7.69 -12.32
N ILE A 41 0.22 8.86 -12.32
CA ILE A 41 -1.24 9.00 -12.37
C ILE A 41 -1.70 8.88 -13.83
N ARG A 42 -2.78 8.14 -14.04
CA ARG A 42 -3.58 8.13 -15.25
C ARG A 42 -4.87 8.91 -14.96
N PRO A 43 -5.02 10.13 -15.52
CA PRO A 43 -6.26 10.89 -15.36
C PRO A 43 -7.39 10.15 -16.08
N VAL A 44 -8.47 9.87 -15.35
CA VAL A 44 -9.73 9.40 -15.93
C VAL A 44 -10.70 10.58 -15.81
N ASP A 45 -11.36 10.94 -16.91
CA ASP A 45 -12.40 11.99 -16.97
C ASP A 45 -13.79 11.32 -16.94
N PRO A 46 -14.37 11.05 -15.75
CA PRO A 46 -15.73 10.57 -15.66
C PRO A 46 -16.68 11.76 -15.82
N ARG A 47 -17.15 11.99 -17.04
CA ARG A 47 -18.24 12.93 -17.26
C ARG A 47 -19.55 12.30 -16.81
N ASP A 48 -20.06 12.75 -15.66
CA ASP A 48 -21.42 12.40 -15.20
C ASP A 48 -22.27 13.69 -15.11
N PRO A 49 -23.30 13.83 -15.96
CA PRO A 49 -24.12 15.05 -16.02
C PRO A 49 -24.95 15.30 -14.74
N PHE A 50 -25.09 14.32 -13.84
CA PHE A 50 -25.86 14.46 -12.60
C PHE A 50 -25.00 14.60 -11.34
N ARG A 51 -23.70 14.26 -11.40
CA ARG A 51 -22.76 14.34 -10.27
C ARG A 51 -21.78 15.50 -10.35
N GLY A 52 -21.74 16.20 -11.49
CA GLY A 52 -20.78 17.26 -11.76
C GLY A 52 -19.39 16.73 -12.09
N ASP A 53 -18.42 17.62 -12.25
CA ASP A 53 -17.04 17.28 -12.60
C ASP A 53 -16.28 16.77 -11.35
N TYR A 54 -15.87 15.50 -11.37
CA TYR A 54 -14.97 14.94 -10.36
C TYR A 54 -13.79 14.23 -11.01
N ILE A 55 -12.60 14.38 -10.44
CA ILE A 55 -11.38 13.72 -10.93
C ILE A 55 -11.18 12.43 -10.13
N THR A 56 -11.26 11.28 -10.79
CA THR A 56 -10.82 10.02 -10.19
C THR A 56 -9.36 9.78 -10.55
N PHE A 57 -8.51 9.65 -9.53
CA PHE A 57 -7.12 9.26 -9.73
C PHE A 57 -7.02 7.74 -9.82
N GLN A 58 -6.64 7.25 -10.99
CA GLN A 58 -6.17 5.89 -11.15
C GLN A 58 -4.66 5.94 -11.39
N TYR A 59 -3.87 5.03 -10.81
CA TYR A 59 -2.44 4.96 -11.15
C TYR A 59 -2.20 3.87 -12.18
N ASP A 60 -1.10 3.99 -12.93
CA ASP A 60 -0.73 3.00 -13.95
C ASP A 60 -0.62 1.58 -13.36
N ILE A 61 -0.26 1.46 -12.07
CA ILE A 61 -0.10 0.17 -11.38
C ILE A 61 -1.43 -0.48 -10.97
N SER A 62 -2.58 0.22 -11.10
CA SER A 62 -3.91 -0.35 -10.89
C SER A 62 -4.37 -1.26 -11.99
N ARG A 63 -3.83 -1.10 -13.20
CA ARG A 63 -4.16 -1.95 -14.33
C ARG A 63 -2.91 -2.65 -14.79
N ILE A 64 -2.82 -3.92 -14.42
CA ILE A 64 -1.67 -4.76 -14.67
C ILE A 64 -2.00 -5.68 -15.85
N LYS A 65 -1.14 -5.71 -16.87
CA LYS A 65 -1.32 -6.66 -17.98
C LYS A 65 -1.05 -8.08 -17.50
N GLY A 66 -1.77 -9.06 -18.03
CA GLY A 66 -1.57 -10.47 -17.72
C GLY A 66 -0.11 -10.93 -17.92
N SER A 67 0.62 -10.30 -18.85
CA SER A 67 2.04 -10.59 -19.13
C SER A 67 3.01 -10.32 -17.99
N PHE A 68 2.59 -9.59 -16.94
CA PHE A 68 3.41 -9.33 -15.75
C PHE A 68 3.29 -10.42 -14.67
N PHE A 69 2.35 -11.35 -14.87
CA PHE A 69 2.14 -12.50 -13.99
C PHE A 69 2.76 -13.74 -14.60
N ASP A 70 3.33 -14.59 -13.74
CA ASP A 70 3.82 -15.89 -14.18
C ASP A 70 2.63 -16.76 -14.61
N SER A 71 2.70 -17.34 -15.81
CA SER A 71 1.60 -18.14 -16.41
C SER A 71 1.16 -19.34 -15.58
N SER A 72 1.95 -19.74 -14.58
CA SER A 72 1.64 -20.82 -13.64
C SER A 72 0.76 -20.38 -12.46
N GLU A 73 0.71 -19.08 -12.13
CA GLU A 73 -0.07 -18.57 -10.99
C GLU A 73 -1.51 -18.27 -11.41
N LYS A 74 -2.46 -19.10 -10.97
CA LYS A 74 -3.90 -18.82 -11.11
C LYS A 74 -4.32 -17.72 -10.14
N ILE A 75 -4.63 -16.54 -10.65
CA ILE A 75 -5.08 -15.39 -9.85
C ILE A 75 -6.60 -15.41 -9.73
N LYS A 76 -7.09 -15.14 -8.52
CA LYS A 76 -8.51 -15.07 -8.20
C LYS A 76 -8.87 -13.69 -7.66
N TYR A 77 -10.14 -13.33 -7.81
CA TYR A 77 -10.71 -12.17 -7.16
C TYR A 77 -10.46 -12.24 -5.64
N GLY A 78 -10.04 -11.13 -5.05
CA GLY A 78 -9.73 -11.02 -3.63
C GLY A 78 -8.32 -11.47 -3.22
N ASP A 79 -7.53 -12.02 -4.14
CA ASP A 79 -6.15 -12.40 -3.83
C ASP A 79 -5.29 -11.18 -3.47
N LYS A 80 -4.42 -11.38 -2.48
CA LYS A 80 -3.39 -10.40 -2.12
C LYS A 80 -2.18 -10.66 -3.01
N ILE A 81 -1.75 -9.62 -3.71
CA ILE A 81 -0.58 -9.67 -4.59
C ILE A 81 0.44 -8.63 -4.15
N TYR A 82 1.71 -8.92 -4.42
CA TYR A 82 2.81 -8.00 -4.16
C TYR A 82 3.38 -7.54 -5.49
N ILE A 83 3.31 -6.23 -5.72
CA ILE A 83 3.74 -5.57 -6.95
C ILE A 83 5.12 -4.99 -6.69
N PRO A 84 6.20 -5.61 -7.18
CA PRO A 84 7.53 -5.05 -7.00
C PRO A 84 7.70 -3.84 -7.92
N LEU A 85 8.36 -2.81 -7.38
CA LEU A 85 8.55 -1.53 -8.01
C LEU A 85 10.02 -1.29 -8.31
N LEU A 86 10.28 -0.81 -9.52
CA LEU A 86 11.60 -0.37 -9.96
C LEU A 86 11.57 1.13 -10.20
N LYS A 87 12.48 1.86 -9.56
CA LYS A 87 12.66 3.29 -9.79
C LYS A 87 13.22 3.50 -11.20
N ARG A 88 12.43 4.12 -12.08
CA ARG A 88 12.86 4.55 -13.41
C ARG A 88 12.76 6.07 -13.49
N LYS A 89 13.92 6.74 -13.47
CA LYS A 89 14.03 8.21 -13.41
C LYS A 89 13.30 8.76 -12.17
N ASN A 90 12.18 9.46 -12.37
CA ASN A 90 11.42 10.14 -11.32
C ASN A 90 10.18 9.34 -10.85
N TYR A 91 9.86 8.20 -11.49
CA TYR A 91 8.67 7.41 -11.16
C TYR A 91 9.04 5.94 -10.89
N HIS A 92 8.26 5.30 -10.04
CA HIS A 92 8.32 3.86 -9.79
C HIS A 92 7.38 3.15 -10.75
N VAL A 93 7.92 2.16 -11.46
CA VAL A 93 7.21 1.38 -12.48
C VAL A 93 7.16 -0.08 -12.04
N VAL A 94 6.07 -0.76 -12.38
CA VAL A 94 5.86 -2.19 -12.11
C VAL A 94 6.87 -3.05 -12.86
N THR A 95 7.40 -4.07 -12.19
CA THR A 95 8.26 -5.09 -12.82
C THR A 95 7.46 -6.31 -13.28
N ASN A 96 8.01 -7.07 -14.23
CA ASN A 96 7.40 -8.27 -14.87
C ASN A 96 7.35 -9.52 -13.97
N ARG A 97 7.29 -9.37 -12.65
CA ARG A 97 7.36 -10.47 -11.67
C ARG A 97 6.41 -10.25 -10.51
N ILE A 98 5.13 -10.14 -10.82
CA ILE A 98 4.11 -9.97 -9.80
C ILE A 98 3.71 -11.37 -9.33
N SER A 99 3.78 -11.59 -8.03
CA SER A 99 3.43 -12.85 -7.40
C SER A 99 2.54 -12.61 -6.19
N LYS A 100 1.83 -13.66 -5.77
CA LYS A 100 1.14 -13.73 -4.47
C LYS A 100 2.12 -13.80 -3.30
N ASN A 101 3.35 -14.23 -3.55
CA ASN A 101 4.36 -14.33 -2.52
C ASN A 101 5.04 -12.99 -2.28
N LYS A 102 5.31 -12.70 -1.00
CA LYS A 102 6.02 -11.49 -0.61
C LYS A 102 7.46 -11.59 -1.14
N PRO A 103 7.95 -10.62 -1.92
CA PRO A 103 9.34 -10.62 -2.35
C PRO A 103 10.26 -10.35 -1.16
N ASP A 104 11.39 -11.07 -1.11
CA ASP A 104 12.37 -10.97 -0.02
C ASP A 104 13.18 -9.67 -0.08
N THR A 105 13.28 -9.06 -1.26
CA THR A 105 14.08 -7.85 -1.51
C THR A 105 13.39 -6.88 -2.47
N GLY A 106 13.71 -5.60 -2.32
CA GLY A 106 13.20 -4.51 -3.17
C GLY A 106 11.95 -3.83 -2.61
N ILE A 107 11.61 -2.69 -3.22
CA ILE A 107 10.42 -1.91 -2.89
C ILE A 107 9.23 -2.60 -3.55
N PHE A 108 8.15 -2.83 -2.80
CA PHE A 108 6.92 -3.42 -3.33
C PHE A 108 5.69 -2.75 -2.73
N ILE A 109 4.59 -2.78 -3.48
CA ILE A 109 3.27 -2.38 -3.00
C ILE A 109 2.40 -3.61 -2.89
N LYS A 110 1.74 -3.75 -1.73
CA LYS A 110 0.71 -4.76 -1.53
C LYS A 110 -0.61 -4.27 -2.12
N GLY A 111 -1.24 -5.11 -2.94
CA GLY A 111 -2.54 -4.86 -3.53
C GLY A 111 -3.50 -6.03 -3.35
N ALA A 112 -4.79 -5.76 -3.54
CA ALA A 112 -5.85 -6.75 -3.61
C ALA A 112 -6.45 -6.75 -5.01
N VAL A 113 -6.68 -7.94 -5.55
CA VAL A 113 -7.28 -8.12 -6.88
C VAL A 113 -8.78 -7.85 -6.79
N ASN A 114 -9.26 -6.87 -7.56
CA ASN A 114 -10.67 -6.48 -7.62
C ASN A 114 -11.35 -6.92 -8.91
N ASP A 115 -10.63 -7.06 -10.02
CA ASP A 115 -11.24 -7.50 -11.26
C ASP A 115 -10.20 -8.20 -12.12
N ILE A 116 -10.65 -9.19 -12.89
CA ILE A 116 -9.79 -10.00 -13.74
C ILE A 116 -10.47 -10.10 -15.10
N ARG A 117 -9.86 -9.49 -16.11
CA ARG A 117 -10.26 -9.64 -17.51
C ARG A 117 -9.44 -10.75 -18.15
N GLN A 118 -10.16 -11.75 -18.66
CA GLN A 118 -9.58 -12.86 -19.38
C GLN A 118 -9.94 -12.76 -20.86
N LYS A 119 -9.00 -13.12 -21.73
CA LYS A 119 -9.22 -13.24 -23.17
C LYS A 119 -8.96 -14.70 -23.56
N GLY A 120 -10.04 -15.45 -23.73
CA GLY A 120 -9.99 -16.91 -23.82
C GLY A 120 -9.42 -17.52 -22.54
N ASP A 121 -8.45 -18.42 -22.67
CA ASP A 121 -7.77 -19.08 -21.54
C ASP A 121 -6.61 -18.28 -20.93
N SER A 122 -6.35 -17.06 -21.45
CA SER A 122 -5.23 -16.22 -21.01
C SER A 122 -5.68 -14.99 -20.22
N LEU A 123 -4.89 -14.63 -19.20
CA LEU A 123 -5.07 -13.39 -18.44
C LEU A 123 -4.71 -12.19 -19.34
N ASP A 124 -5.62 -11.23 -19.50
CA ASP A 124 -5.42 -10.04 -20.32
C ASP A 124 -5.08 -8.82 -19.45
N GLU A 125 -5.98 -8.50 -18.51
CA GLU A 125 -5.80 -7.39 -17.56
C GLU A 125 -6.27 -7.79 -16.15
N VAL A 126 -5.52 -7.37 -15.13
CA VAL A 126 -5.91 -7.52 -13.71
C VAL A 126 -5.99 -6.14 -13.09
N PHE A 127 -7.13 -5.85 -12.46
CA PHE A 127 -7.34 -4.61 -11.72
C PHE A 127 -7.04 -4.84 -10.25
N VAL A 128 -6.18 -3.95 -9.73
CA VAL A 128 -5.65 -4.07 -8.38
C VAL A 128 -5.88 -2.77 -7.64
N SER A 129 -6.48 -2.89 -6.45
CA SER A 129 -6.55 -1.80 -5.48
C SER A 129 -5.42 -1.93 -4.48
N TYR A 130 -4.82 -0.81 -4.13
CA TYR A 130 -3.74 -0.68 -3.16
C TYR A 130 -4.00 0.56 -2.30
N GLY A 131 -3.42 0.55 -1.11
CA GLY A 131 -3.58 1.62 -0.12
C GLY A 131 -4.01 1.09 1.24
N CYS A 132 -4.00 1.97 2.24
CA CYS A 132 -4.64 1.73 3.52
C CYS A 132 -6.15 1.74 3.32
N LYS A 133 -6.80 0.58 3.42
CA LYS A 133 -8.24 0.55 3.71
C LYS A 133 -8.40 1.13 5.11
N PHE A 134 -9.04 2.29 5.21
CA PHE A 134 -9.53 2.81 6.48
C PHE A 134 -10.78 2.05 6.90
#